data_AF-A0A1J1I3L9-F1
#
_entry.id   AF-A0A1J1I3L9-F1
#
_cell.length_a   1.000
_cell.length_b   1.000
_cell.length_c   1.000
_cell.angle_alpha   90.00
_cell.angle_beta   90.00
_cell.angle_gamma   90.00
#
_symmetry.space_group_name_H-M   'P 1'
#
loop_
_entity.id
_entity.type
_entity.pdbx_description
1 polymer ?
#
loop_
_entity_poly.entity_id
_entity_poly.type
_entity_poly.pdbx_seq_one_letter_code
_entity_poly.pdbx_strand_id
1 'polypeptide(L)'
;MGQFYYFGYANANAYENNFSSIWNGTTATLVESHGSVAYGAIWKINEDEKSILDTQEGVDNGTYKSIRKDILTDDGKVSCLVYVLTHNPLTTLYPQVRPYERQPSKTYLNVIVNGAVESGLPDDYVTFLKSFKHNGKESTDVNYIAKLNVLKNYFED
;
A
#
# COMPACT_ATOMS: atom_id res chain seq x y z
N MET A 1 -13.48 20.78 -1.40
CA MET A 1 -12.07 20.34 -1.30
C MET A 1 -12.12 18.94 -0.72
N GLY A 2 -11.49 17.96 -1.38
CA GLY A 2 -11.53 16.58 -0.91
C GLY A 2 -10.37 16.33 0.05
N GLN A 3 -10.66 15.87 1.25
CA GLN A 3 -9.68 15.39 2.23
C GLN A 3 -10.06 13.93 2.52
N PHE A 4 -9.12 13.00 2.36
CA PHE A 4 -9.46 11.58 2.19
C PHE A 4 -8.42 10.67 2.82
N TYR A 5 -8.89 9.65 3.56
CA TYR A 5 -8.04 8.73 4.34
C TYR A 5 -8.49 7.25 4.23
N TYR A 6 -7.61 6.30 3.82
CA TYR A 6 -7.45 4.87 4.26
C TYR A 6 -6.49 4.01 3.38
N PHE A 7 -5.54 3.25 3.98
CA PHE A 7 -4.63 2.27 3.33
C PHE A 7 -3.86 1.48 4.40
N GLY A 8 -3.66 0.16 4.27
CA GLY A 8 -2.99 -0.73 5.24
C GLY A 8 -2.22 -1.89 4.60
N TYR A 9 -1.48 -2.69 5.40
CA TYR A 9 -0.44 -3.62 4.90
C TYR A 9 -0.60 -5.09 5.26
N ALA A 10 -0.27 -5.94 4.29
CA ALA A 10 -0.10 -7.38 4.44
C ALA A 10 1.09 -7.73 5.35
N ASN A 11 0.91 -8.78 6.14
CA ASN A 11 1.95 -9.73 6.56
C ASN A 11 2.28 -10.68 5.36
N ALA A 12 3.19 -11.65 5.51
CA ALA A 12 3.47 -12.66 4.49
C ALA A 12 4.23 -13.85 5.10
N ASN A 13 3.58 -14.77 5.82
CA ASN A 13 4.28 -16.02 6.16
C ASN A 13 4.66 -16.75 4.86
N ALA A 14 5.94 -17.10 4.72
CA ALA A 14 6.44 -17.79 3.55
C ALA A 14 5.68 -19.10 3.36
N TYR A 15 4.93 -19.20 2.26
CA TYR A 15 4.77 -20.39 1.41
C TYR A 15 3.99 -20.07 0.11
N GLU A 16 3.30 -18.92 0.02
CA GLU A 16 2.72 -18.41 -1.24
C GLU A 16 3.11 -16.93 -1.50
N ASN A 17 3.24 -16.57 -2.79
CA ASN A 17 4.08 -15.47 -3.26
C ASN A 17 3.39 -14.10 -3.33
N ASN A 18 3.50 -13.28 -2.28
CA ASN A 18 3.18 -11.83 -2.33
C ASN A 18 4.41 -10.95 -2.65
N PHE A 19 5.47 -11.54 -3.20
CA PHE A 19 6.66 -10.82 -3.67
C PHE A 19 6.43 -10.32 -5.10
N SER A 20 6.41 -9.01 -5.30
CA SER A 20 6.35 -8.44 -6.65
C SER A 20 7.75 -8.36 -7.25
N SER A 21 7.93 -8.93 -8.45
CA SER A 21 9.16 -8.80 -9.23
C SER A 21 9.41 -7.35 -9.66
N ILE A 22 8.35 -6.61 -10.00
CA ILE A 22 8.42 -5.19 -10.38
C ILE A 22 8.85 -4.34 -9.19
N TRP A 23 8.22 -4.50 -8.03
CA TRP A 23 8.61 -3.73 -6.84
C TRP A 23 9.86 -4.28 -6.17
N ASN A 24 10.29 -5.51 -6.45
CA ASN A 24 11.43 -6.19 -5.83
C ASN A 24 11.26 -6.36 -4.30
N GLY A 25 10.01 -6.57 -3.84
CA GLY A 25 9.64 -6.66 -2.43
C GLY A 25 8.17 -7.01 -2.25
N THR A 26 7.72 -7.09 -1.00
CA THR A 26 6.29 -7.37 -0.69
C THR A 26 5.41 -6.13 -0.87
N THR A 27 4.24 -6.31 -1.48
CA THR A 27 3.22 -5.26 -1.63
C THR A 27 2.27 -5.18 -0.42
N ALA A 28 1.40 -4.17 -0.41
CA ALA A 28 0.46 -3.90 0.67
C ALA A 28 -0.84 -4.71 0.60
N THR A 29 -1.64 -4.68 1.68
CA THR A 29 -3.03 -5.17 1.66
C THR A 29 -3.80 -4.88 2.95
N LEU A 30 -5.14 -4.89 2.89
CA LEU A 30 -5.96 -4.82 4.10
C LEU A 30 -6.21 -6.20 4.71
N VAL A 31 -5.81 -6.34 5.98
CA VAL A 31 -6.15 -7.48 6.83
C VAL A 31 -7.04 -6.97 7.96
N GLU A 32 -8.15 -7.65 8.22
CA GLU A 32 -9.06 -7.26 9.31
C GLU A 32 -8.41 -7.53 10.67
N SER A 33 -8.43 -6.54 11.55
CA SER A 33 -7.81 -6.59 12.87
C SER A 33 -8.61 -5.71 13.83
N HIS A 34 -8.99 -6.28 14.98
CA HIS A 34 -9.87 -5.58 15.93
C HIS A 34 -9.18 -4.34 16.52
N GLY A 35 -9.91 -3.23 16.63
CA GLY A 35 -9.40 -1.95 17.14
C GLY A 35 -8.30 -1.29 16.29
N SER A 36 -8.04 -1.77 15.07
CA SER A 36 -6.97 -1.25 14.19
C SER A 36 -7.50 -0.29 13.13
N VAL A 37 -6.72 0.72 12.78
CA VAL A 37 -7.02 1.76 11.78
C VAL A 37 -5.83 1.94 10.83
N ALA A 38 -6.08 2.41 9.61
CA ALA A 38 -5.07 2.71 8.58
C ALA A 38 -5.55 3.92 7.74
N TYR A 39 -4.75 4.55 6.86
CA TYR A 39 -4.99 6.00 6.57
C TYR A 39 -4.81 6.61 5.15
N GLY A 40 -4.36 5.94 4.07
CA GLY A 40 -4.18 6.43 2.66
C GLY A 40 -5.21 7.37 1.97
N ALA A 41 -5.81 7.07 0.80
CA ALA A 41 -6.55 8.10 0.02
C ALA A 41 -7.74 7.57 -0.82
N ILE A 42 -8.75 8.41 -1.04
CA ILE A 42 -9.94 8.13 -1.87
C ILE A 42 -9.85 8.93 -3.16
N TRP A 43 -10.05 8.25 -4.29
CA TRP A 43 -10.04 8.84 -5.62
C TRP A 43 -11.43 8.68 -6.27
N LYS A 44 -11.90 9.72 -6.96
CA LYS A 44 -13.06 9.62 -7.85
C LYS A 44 -12.57 9.41 -9.28
N ILE A 45 -12.95 8.29 -9.87
CA ILE A 45 -12.63 7.86 -11.23
C ILE A 45 -13.91 7.65 -12.03
N ASN A 46 -13.80 7.51 -13.34
CA ASN A 46 -14.89 7.04 -14.20
C ASN A 46 -15.02 5.51 -14.10
N GLU A 47 -16.21 4.97 -14.30
CA GLU A 47 -16.42 3.51 -14.20
C GLU A 47 -15.66 2.74 -15.29
N ASP A 48 -15.48 3.32 -16.47
CA ASP A 48 -14.70 2.75 -17.57
C ASP A 48 -13.21 2.51 -17.20
N GLU A 49 -12.65 3.38 -16.34
CA GLU A 49 -11.26 3.29 -15.85
C GLU A 49 -11.08 2.14 -14.84
N LYS A 50 -12.16 1.56 -14.31
CA LYS A 50 -12.08 0.43 -13.37
C LYS A 50 -11.35 -0.77 -13.97
N SER A 51 -11.59 -1.07 -15.24
CA SER A 51 -10.93 -2.17 -15.95
C SER A 51 -9.41 -2.01 -16.00
N ILE A 52 -8.94 -0.78 -16.21
CA ILE A 52 -7.51 -0.43 -16.23
C ILE A 52 -6.90 -0.64 -14.84
N LEU A 53 -7.61 -0.26 -13.77
CA LEU A 53 -7.17 -0.50 -12.39
C LEU A 53 -7.18 -1.99 -12.02
N ASP A 54 -8.21 -2.74 -12.42
CA ASP A 54 -8.28 -4.19 -12.21
C ASP A 54 -7.08 -4.90 -12.85
N THR A 55 -6.68 -4.51 -14.06
CA THR A 55 -5.47 -5.03 -14.73
C THR A 55 -4.19 -4.59 -14.02
N GLN A 56 -4.06 -3.34 -13.57
CA GLN A 56 -2.88 -2.85 -12.83
C GLN A 56 -2.67 -3.57 -11.50
N GLU A 57 -3.77 -3.85 -10.78
CA GLU A 57 -3.78 -4.60 -9.51
C GLU A 57 -3.76 -6.12 -9.73
N GLY A 58 -3.65 -6.60 -10.97
CA GLY A 58 -3.52 -8.03 -11.30
C GLY A 58 -4.74 -8.86 -10.89
N VAL A 59 -5.94 -8.29 -10.95
CA VAL A 59 -7.20 -8.96 -10.58
C VAL A 59 -7.48 -10.18 -11.47
N ASP A 60 -7.25 -10.05 -12.78
CA ASP A 60 -7.41 -11.15 -13.74
C ASP A 60 -6.46 -12.33 -13.44
N ASN A 61 -5.30 -12.03 -12.83
CA ASN A 61 -4.30 -13.00 -12.39
C ASN A 61 -4.50 -13.45 -10.94
N GLY A 62 -5.60 -13.05 -10.29
CA GLY A 62 -5.93 -13.41 -8.91
C GLY A 62 -5.01 -12.81 -7.84
N THR A 63 -4.16 -11.83 -8.15
CA THR A 63 -3.23 -11.24 -7.17
C THR A 63 -4.01 -10.47 -6.10
N TYR A 64 -4.82 -9.51 -6.54
CA TYR A 64 -5.81 -8.82 -5.70
C TYR A 64 -7.23 -9.13 -6.16
N LYS A 65 -8.20 -8.80 -5.30
CA LYS A 65 -9.63 -8.75 -5.57
C LYS A 65 -10.17 -7.39 -5.14
N SER A 66 -11.04 -6.80 -5.95
CA SER A 66 -11.76 -5.58 -5.55
C SER A 66 -12.91 -5.93 -4.58
N ILE A 67 -13.00 -5.22 -3.47
CA ILE A 67 -14.11 -5.30 -2.50
C ILE A 67 -14.72 -3.91 -2.27
N ARG A 68 -15.99 -3.84 -1.87
CA ARG A 68 -16.58 -2.61 -1.34
C ARG A 68 -16.37 -2.52 0.17
N LYS A 69 -15.94 -1.36 0.65
CA LYS A 69 -15.83 -1.03 2.08
C LYS A 69 -16.37 0.38 2.31
N ASP A 70 -17.07 0.56 3.41
CA ASP A 70 -17.51 1.88 3.86
C ASP A 70 -16.36 2.56 4.61
N ILE A 71 -15.86 3.64 4.05
CA ILE A 71 -14.76 4.45 4.60
C ILE A 71 -15.36 5.62 5.38
N LEU A 72 -14.79 5.90 6.55
CA LEU A 72 -15.13 7.06 7.36
C LEU A 72 -14.36 8.28 6.87
N THR A 73 -15.07 9.38 6.65
CA THR A 73 -14.53 10.71 6.34
C THR A 73 -15.14 11.73 7.31
N ASP A 74 -14.59 12.95 7.36
CA ASP A 74 -15.13 14.02 8.20
C ASP A 74 -16.59 14.40 7.82
N ASP A 75 -16.94 14.21 6.54
CA ASP A 75 -18.30 14.41 6.00
C ASP A 75 -19.24 13.20 6.19
N GLY A 76 -18.78 12.07 6.73
CA GLY A 76 -19.61 10.89 7.01
C GLY A 76 -19.03 9.57 6.50
N LYS A 77 -19.86 8.76 5.82
CA LYS A 77 -19.44 7.46 5.26
C LYS A 77 -19.56 7.45 3.74
N VAL A 78 -18.52 6.96 3.08
CA VAL A 78 -18.47 6.79 1.62
C VAL A 78 -18.15 5.34 1.28
N SER A 79 -18.92 4.72 0.39
CA SER A 79 -18.66 3.34 -0.05
C SER A 79 -17.66 3.31 -1.20
N CYS A 80 -16.44 2.85 -0.93
CA CYS A 80 -15.33 2.84 -1.88
C CYS A 80 -15.03 1.41 -2.36
N LEU A 81 -14.48 1.31 -3.58
CA LEU A 81 -13.77 0.11 -4.02
C LEU A 81 -12.36 0.13 -3.43
N VAL A 82 -11.91 -1.03 -2.94
CA VAL A 82 -10.57 -1.23 -2.39
C VAL A 82 -10.02 -2.56 -2.90
N TYR A 83 -8.75 -2.59 -3.29
CA TYR A 83 -8.07 -3.82 -3.68
C TYR A 83 -7.41 -4.46 -2.46
N VAL A 84 -7.69 -5.75 -2.25
CA VAL A 84 -7.08 -6.57 -1.20
C VAL A 84 -6.54 -7.86 -1.82
N LEU A 85 -5.48 -8.43 -1.24
CA LEU A 85 -4.87 -9.65 -1.75
C LEU A 85 -5.89 -10.78 -1.66
N THR A 86 -5.92 -11.63 -2.68
CA THR A 86 -6.85 -12.77 -2.70
C THR A 86 -6.54 -13.71 -1.54
N HIS A 87 -5.25 -13.94 -1.29
CA HIS A 87 -4.68 -14.78 -0.24
C HIS A 87 -4.06 -13.92 0.86
N ASN A 88 -4.86 -13.65 1.89
CA ASN A 88 -4.40 -12.89 3.05
C ASN A 88 -3.41 -13.70 3.90
N PRO A 89 -2.45 -13.02 4.54
CA PRO A 89 -1.39 -13.67 5.31
C PRO A 89 -1.86 -14.16 6.69
N LEU A 90 -1.25 -15.26 7.14
CA LEU A 90 -1.69 -16.02 8.33
C LEU A 90 -1.46 -15.36 9.70
N THR A 91 -0.70 -14.27 9.78
CA THR A 91 -0.44 -13.53 11.03
C THR A 91 -0.47 -12.03 10.78
N THR A 92 -0.24 -11.18 11.78
CA THR A 92 0.11 -9.75 11.62
C THR A 92 1.37 -9.46 12.44
N LEU A 93 2.35 -8.76 11.84
CA LEU A 93 3.61 -8.39 12.52
C LEU A 93 3.79 -6.87 12.46
N TYR A 94 4.21 -6.30 13.60
CA TYR A 94 4.61 -4.90 13.70
C TYR A 94 5.73 -4.57 12.70
N PRO A 95 5.78 -3.34 12.16
CA PRO A 95 6.70 -2.96 11.08
C PRO A 95 8.17 -3.30 11.36
N GLN A 96 8.60 -3.10 12.61
CA GLN A 96 9.98 -3.22 13.06
C GLN A 96 10.50 -4.66 13.23
N VAL A 97 9.61 -5.65 13.34
CA VAL A 97 9.96 -7.05 13.62
C VAL A 97 9.71 -7.98 12.42
N ARG A 98 9.47 -7.41 11.24
CA ARG A 98 9.28 -8.18 10.00
C ARG A 98 10.62 -8.77 9.54
N PRO A 99 10.71 -10.08 9.23
CA PRO A 99 11.90 -10.67 8.63
C PRO A 99 12.06 -10.19 7.17
N TYR A 100 13.25 -10.35 6.62
CA TYR A 100 13.71 -9.71 5.37
C TYR A 100 12.80 -10.03 4.16
N GLU A 101 12.34 -11.27 4.07
CA GLU A 101 11.49 -11.80 3.00
C GLU A 101 10.10 -11.14 2.97
N ARG A 102 9.75 -10.43 4.05
CA ARG A 102 8.44 -9.85 4.32
C ARG A 102 8.46 -8.32 4.37
N GLN A 103 9.55 -7.74 3.89
CA GLN A 103 9.76 -6.30 3.84
C GLN A 103 9.50 -5.78 2.42
N PRO A 104 8.88 -4.59 2.29
CA PRO A 104 8.80 -3.89 1.00
C PRO A 104 10.20 -3.54 0.49
N SER A 105 10.29 -3.17 -0.78
CA SER A 105 11.48 -2.50 -1.31
C SER A 105 11.56 -1.06 -0.82
N LYS A 106 12.76 -0.49 -0.89
CA LYS A 106 13.01 0.93 -0.58
C LYS A 106 12.21 1.83 -1.53
N THR A 107 12.16 1.51 -2.84
CA THR A 107 11.35 2.28 -3.80
C THR A 107 9.87 2.32 -3.40
N TYR A 108 9.29 1.14 -3.16
CA TYR A 108 7.85 1.01 -2.88
C TYR A 108 7.47 1.76 -1.61
N LEU A 109 8.24 1.60 -0.53
CA LEU A 109 7.99 2.30 0.73
C LEU A 109 8.17 3.82 0.59
N ASN A 110 9.12 4.31 -0.22
CA ASN A 110 9.23 5.73 -0.54
C ASN A 110 8.00 6.27 -1.29
N VAL A 111 7.51 5.56 -2.31
CA VAL A 111 6.30 5.96 -3.06
C VAL A 111 5.10 6.08 -2.12
N ILE A 112 4.94 5.10 -1.24
CA ILE A 112 3.92 5.08 -0.17
C ILE A 112 4.03 6.31 0.73
N VAL A 113 5.23 6.63 1.25
CA VAL A 113 5.42 7.73 2.21
C VAL A 113 5.26 9.08 1.52
N ASN A 114 5.69 9.23 0.27
CA ASN A 114 5.45 10.44 -0.51
C ASN A 114 3.97 10.64 -0.79
N GLY A 115 3.27 9.62 -1.30
CA GLY A 115 1.82 9.69 -1.54
C GLY A 115 1.01 9.97 -0.27
N ALA A 116 1.47 9.48 0.88
CA ALA A 116 0.88 9.82 2.17
C ALA A 116 1.06 11.30 2.55
N VAL A 117 2.28 11.84 2.40
CA VAL A 117 2.55 13.26 2.67
C VAL A 117 1.80 14.16 1.69
N GLU A 118 1.76 13.81 0.41
CA GLU A 118 1.04 14.53 -0.65
C GLU A 118 -0.48 14.54 -0.43
N SER A 119 -1.05 13.43 0.05
CA SER A 119 -2.47 13.32 0.39
C SER A 119 -2.84 13.99 1.72
N GLY A 120 -1.85 14.50 2.48
CA GLY A 120 -2.08 15.14 3.77
C GLY A 120 -2.49 14.18 4.89
N LEU A 121 -1.98 12.94 4.91
CA LEU A 121 -2.29 12.00 5.99
C LEU A 121 -1.78 12.52 7.35
N PRO A 122 -2.39 12.10 8.48
CA PRO A 122 -1.90 12.45 9.82
C PRO A 122 -0.41 12.16 10.02
N ASP A 123 0.32 13.09 10.65
CA ASP A 123 1.78 13.01 10.83
C ASP A 123 2.23 11.78 11.64
N ASP A 124 1.43 11.34 12.60
CA ASP A 124 1.66 10.12 13.36
C ASP A 124 1.53 8.87 12.47
N TYR A 125 0.57 8.87 11.53
CA TYR A 125 0.45 7.82 10.53
C TYR A 125 1.59 7.83 9.51
N VAL A 126 2.00 9.00 9.03
CA VAL A 126 3.20 9.14 8.17
C VAL A 126 4.45 8.65 8.91
N THR A 127 4.56 8.90 10.21
CA THR A 127 5.65 8.40 11.07
C THR A 127 5.56 6.88 11.24
N PHE A 128 4.37 6.32 11.40
CA PHE A 128 4.14 4.88 11.40
C PHE A 128 4.56 4.23 10.07
N LEU A 129 4.23 4.82 8.91
CA LEU A 129 4.69 4.33 7.61
C LEU A 129 6.22 4.35 7.48
N LYS A 130 6.88 5.42 7.96
CA LYS A 130 8.36 5.52 8.01
C LYS A 130 9.01 4.51 8.96
N SER A 131 8.26 3.89 9.87
CA SER A 131 8.77 2.87 10.80
C SER A 131 8.94 1.46 10.19
N PHE A 132 8.55 1.26 8.92
CA PHE A 132 8.71 -0.02 8.25
C PHE A 132 10.17 -0.26 7.82
N LYS A 133 10.70 -1.42 8.17
CA LYS A 133 11.93 -1.93 7.56
C LYS A 133 11.68 -2.27 6.09
N HIS A 134 12.61 -1.87 5.23
CA HIS A 134 12.67 -2.25 3.83
C HIS A 134 13.81 -3.24 3.57
N ASN A 135 13.67 -4.07 2.55
CA ASN A 135 14.68 -5.06 2.16
C ASN A 135 15.93 -4.46 1.46
N GLY A 136 16.02 -3.14 1.35
CA GLY A 136 17.15 -2.40 0.77
C GLY A 136 17.25 -2.48 -0.77
N LYS A 137 16.31 -3.15 -1.43
CA LYS A 137 16.26 -3.24 -2.90
C LYS A 137 15.50 -2.05 -3.49
N GLU A 138 15.79 -1.75 -4.75
CA GLU A 138 14.97 -0.87 -5.58
C GLU A 138 14.10 -1.68 -6.56
N SER A 139 13.03 -1.06 -7.05
CA SER A 139 12.13 -1.56 -8.10
C SER A 139 12.89 -1.83 -9.40
N THR A 140 12.41 -2.78 -10.21
CA THR A 140 12.97 -3.05 -11.53
C THR A 140 12.34 -2.22 -12.65
N ASP A 141 11.27 -1.45 -12.37
CA ASP A 141 10.67 -0.52 -13.33
C ASP A 141 11.32 0.86 -13.19
N VAL A 142 12.00 1.27 -14.27
CA VAL A 142 12.71 2.56 -14.38
C VAL A 142 11.82 3.76 -14.13
N ASN A 143 10.51 3.66 -14.34
CA ASN A 143 9.56 4.76 -14.10
C ASN A 143 9.39 5.03 -12.59
N TYR A 144 9.38 3.99 -11.75
CA TYR A 144 9.31 4.17 -10.30
C TYR A 144 10.62 4.70 -9.73
N ILE A 145 11.76 4.24 -10.26
CA ILE A 145 13.08 4.81 -9.91
C ILE A 145 13.13 6.29 -10.31
N ALA A 146 12.74 6.64 -11.55
CA ALA A 146 12.74 8.01 -12.03
C ALA A 146 11.80 8.94 -11.24
N LYS A 147 10.64 8.44 -10.79
CA LYS A 147 9.74 9.18 -9.88
C LYS A 147 10.41 9.54 -8.56
N LEU A 148 11.30 8.70 -8.02
CA LEU A 148 12.01 9.04 -6.77
C LEU A 148 13.07 10.12 -6.95
N ASN A 149 13.65 10.28 -8.14
CA ASN A 149 14.60 11.37 -8.41
C ASN A 149 13.96 12.78 -8.35
N VAL A 150 12.62 12.87 -8.36
CA VAL A 150 11.87 14.13 -8.27
C VAL A 150 10.99 14.24 -7.01
N LEU A 151 10.95 13.18 -6.20
CA LEU A 151 10.23 13.13 -4.93
C LEU A 151 11.22 13.17 -3.76
N LYS A 152 10.71 13.38 -2.54
CA LYS A 152 11.59 13.36 -1.36
C LYS A 152 11.95 11.92 -1.01
N ASN A 153 13.24 11.60 -1.01
CA ASN A 153 13.70 10.34 -0.45
C ASN A 153 13.64 10.41 1.09
N TYR A 154 12.97 9.43 1.71
CA TYR A 154 12.87 9.32 3.17
C TYR A 154 13.78 8.23 3.76
N PHE A 155 14.51 7.50 2.90
CA PHE A 155 15.30 6.32 3.24
C PHE A 155 16.68 6.31 2.56
N GLU A 156 17.23 7.47 2.22
CA GLU A 156 18.66 7.65 1.94
C GLU A 156 19.47 7.62 3.24
N ASP A 157 20.71 7.13 3.15
CA ASP A 157 21.67 7.01 4.26
C ASP A 157 22.45 8.33 4.49
#